data_AF-A0AAD5IXV8-F1
#
_entry.id   AF-A0AAD5IXV8-F1
#
_cell.length_a   1.000
_cell.length_b   1.000
_cell.length_c   1.000
_cell.angle_alpha   90.00
_cell.angle_beta   90.00
_cell.angle_gamma   90.00
#
_symmetry.space_group_name_H-M   'P 1'
#
loop_
_entity.id
_entity.type
_entity.pdbx_description
1 polymer ?
#
loop_
_entity_poly.entity_id
_entity_poly.type
_entity_poly.pdbx_seq_one_letter_code
_entity_poly.pdbx_strand_id
1 'polypeptide(L)'
;MICGLGTGMATIDNISQVGDSLGYTTIEINSLVALLCIWSFLGRFISGHVSDIFLQRSGLARPLFVAITQAALAVGLIVIASGFPKNLYVGTILVGACYGSQWPLLTTIISEIFGVTHLGTLFNTIIIASPIGSLMRQINWH
;
A
#
# COMPACT_ATOMS: atom_id res chain seq x y z
N MET A 1 8.33 -1.28 -9.04
CA MET A 1 6.91 -1.32 -8.61
C MET A 1 6.34 -2.73 -8.51
N ILE A 2 6.82 -3.70 -9.31
CA ILE A 2 6.17 -5.02 -9.49
C ILE A 2 6.06 -5.83 -8.18
N CYS A 3 7.11 -5.91 -7.36
CA CYS A 3 7.10 -6.83 -6.20
C CYS A 3 6.63 -6.21 -4.86
N GLY A 4 6.63 -4.87 -4.71
CA GLY A 4 6.25 -4.20 -3.45
C GLY A 4 4.84 -3.59 -3.50
N LEU A 5 4.66 -2.58 -4.36
CA LEU A 5 3.37 -1.92 -4.56
C LEU A 5 2.32 -2.90 -5.14
N GLY A 6 2.72 -3.78 -6.06
CA GLY A 6 1.82 -4.74 -6.69
C GLY A 6 1.31 -5.81 -5.72
N THR A 7 2.15 -6.32 -4.82
CA THR A 7 1.75 -7.34 -3.83
C THR A 7 0.82 -6.78 -2.76
N GLY A 8 1.08 -5.54 -2.30
CA GLY A 8 0.16 -4.81 -1.43
C GLY A 8 -1.21 -4.60 -2.07
N MET A 9 -1.25 -4.15 -3.33
CA MET A 9 -2.49 -3.96 -4.10
C MET A 9 -3.26 -5.27 -4.28
N ALA A 10 -2.58 -6.35 -4.68
CA ALA A 10 -3.22 -7.67 -4.82
C ALA A 10 -3.82 -8.18 -3.50
N THR A 11 -3.16 -7.93 -2.37
CA THR A 11 -3.66 -8.32 -1.04
C THR A 11 -4.91 -7.52 -0.67
N ILE A 12 -4.91 -6.21 -0.95
CA ILE A 12 -6.03 -5.31 -0.68
C ILE A 12 -7.26 -5.70 -1.52
N ASP A 13 -7.06 -5.93 -2.82
CA ASP A 13 -8.17 -6.23 -3.74
C ASP A 13 -8.79 -7.60 -3.50
N ASN A 14 -8.04 -8.53 -2.88
CA ASN A 14 -8.49 -9.89 -2.63
C ASN A 14 -8.77 -10.19 -1.15
N ILE A 15 -8.68 -9.22 -0.23
CA ILE A 15 -8.84 -9.46 1.21
C ILE A 15 -10.19 -10.11 1.56
N SER A 16 -11.25 -9.73 0.86
CA SER A 16 -12.59 -10.31 1.04
C SER A 16 -12.65 -11.76 0.59
N GLN A 17 -12.00 -12.09 -0.53
CA GLN A 17 -11.95 -13.46 -1.05
C GLN A 17 -11.09 -14.36 -0.16
N VAL A 18 -10.00 -13.82 0.40
CA VAL A 18 -9.15 -14.52 1.38
C VAL A 18 -9.94 -14.81 2.65
N GLY A 19 -10.69 -13.83 3.17
CA GLY A 19 -11.55 -14.01 4.34
C GLY A 19 -12.63 -15.08 4.11
N ASP A 20 -13.30 -15.03 2.96
CA ASP A 20 -14.34 -16.01 2.58
C ASP A 20 -13.78 -17.43 2.48
N SER A 21 -12.60 -17.58 1.85
CA SER A 21 -11.89 -18.88 1.72
C SER A 21 -11.49 -19.49 3.06
N LEU A 22 -11.27 -18.66 4.08
CA LEU A 22 -10.91 -19.07 5.44
C LEU A 22 -12.14 -19.27 6.35
N GLY A 23 -13.35 -19.14 5.82
CA GLY A 23 -14.61 -19.36 6.53
C GLY A 23 -15.02 -18.22 7.47
N TYR A 24 -14.50 -17.01 7.25
CA TYR A 24 -14.93 -15.83 8.01
C TYR A 24 -16.37 -15.45 7.64
N THR A 25 -17.13 -14.97 8.62
CA THR A 25 -18.48 -14.46 8.40
C THR A 25 -18.44 -13.14 7.62
N THR A 26 -19.54 -12.80 6.95
CA THR A 26 -19.67 -11.50 6.23
C THR A 26 -19.41 -10.30 7.14
N ILE A 27 -19.77 -10.37 8.42
CA ILE A 27 -19.53 -9.31 9.40
C ILE A 27 -18.03 -9.15 9.67
N GLU A 28 -17.29 -10.25 9.81
CA GLU A 28 -15.85 -10.21 10.03
C GLU A 28 -15.10 -9.72 8.79
N ILE A 29 -15.49 -10.18 7.59
CA ILE A 29 -14.94 -9.70 6.32
C ILE A 29 -15.14 -8.18 6.19
N ASN A 30 -16.35 -7.69 6.44
CA ASN A 30 -16.64 -6.25 6.42
C ASN A 30 -15.79 -5.48 7.45
N SER A 31 -15.53 -6.08 8.61
CA SER A 31 -14.66 -5.50 9.63
C SER A 31 -13.20 -5.42 9.17
N LEU A 32 -12.69 -6.46 8.47
CA LEU A 32 -11.35 -6.44 7.88
C LEU A 32 -11.23 -5.34 6.82
N VAL A 33 -12.20 -5.22 5.92
CA VAL A 33 -12.23 -4.15 4.90
C VAL A 33 -12.27 -2.78 5.56
N ALA A 34 -13.07 -2.60 6.62
CA ALA A 34 -13.13 -1.34 7.36
C ALA A 34 -11.78 -1.00 8.02
N LEU A 35 -11.14 -1.97 8.67
CA LEU A 35 -9.80 -1.80 9.25
C LEU A 35 -8.78 -1.42 8.18
N LEU A 36 -8.82 -2.08 7.03
CA LEU A 36 -7.92 -1.77 5.92
C LEU A 36 -8.05 -0.31 5.48
N CYS A 37 -9.29 0.18 5.34
CA CYS A 37 -9.57 1.57 4.99
C CYS A 37 -9.06 2.56 6.05
N ILE A 38 -9.35 2.30 7.34
CA ILE A 38 -8.92 3.14 8.45
C ILE A 38 -7.39 3.23 8.50
N TRP A 39 -6.71 2.09 8.47
CA TRP A 39 -5.25 2.06 8.55
C TRP A 39 -4.59 2.60 7.29
N SER A 40 -5.19 2.42 6.11
CA SER A 40 -4.72 3.08 4.89
C SER A 40 -4.82 4.60 4.96
N PHE A 41 -5.90 5.12 5.54
CA PHE A 41 -6.06 6.55 5.76
C PHE A 41 -5.03 7.08 6.76
N LEU A 42 -4.89 6.43 7.92
CA LEU A 42 -3.91 6.82 8.93
C LEU A 42 -2.47 6.74 8.39
N GLY A 43 -2.15 5.70 7.63
CA GLY A 43 -0.86 5.55 6.97
C GLY A 43 -0.53 6.74 6.07
N ARG A 44 -1.49 7.17 5.25
CA ARG A 44 -1.34 8.36 4.38
C ARG A 44 -1.12 9.64 5.19
N PHE A 45 -1.93 9.84 6.21
CA PHE A 45 -1.89 11.05 7.04
C PHE A 45 -0.57 11.15 7.82
N ILE A 46 -0.20 10.07 8.51
CA ILE A 46 1.01 10.01 9.32
C ILE A 46 2.24 10.11 8.43
N SER A 47 2.31 9.36 7.31
CA SER A 47 3.49 9.41 6.45
C SER A 47 3.69 10.77 5.81
N GLY A 48 2.63 11.44 5.37
CA GLY A 48 2.71 12.79 4.82
C GLY A 48 3.33 13.74 5.86
N HIS A 49 2.68 13.88 7.01
CA HIS A 49 3.13 14.79 8.07
C HIS A 49 4.50 14.43 8.68
N VAL A 50 4.74 13.15 8.97
CA VAL A 50 6.00 12.70 9.58
C VAL A 50 7.15 12.83 8.59
N SER A 51 6.93 12.54 7.31
CA SER A 51 7.99 12.64 6.31
C SER A 51 8.49 14.08 6.13
N ASP A 52 7.59 15.07 6.22
CA ASP A 52 7.95 16.49 6.11
C ASP A 52 8.73 16.98 7.33
N ILE A 53 8.32 16.57 8.54
CA ILE A 53 9.03 16.90 9.79
C ILE A 53 10.43 16.26 9.81
N PHE A 54 10.55 15.00 9.37
CA PHE A 54 11.83 14.30 9.37
C PHE A 54 12.77 14.80 8.27
N LEU A 55 12.23 15.26 7.14
CA LEU A 55 13.02 15.88 6.07
C LEU A 55 13.73 17.16 6.53
N GLN A 56 13.03 18.02 7.30
CA GLN A 56 13.60 19.26 7.84
C GLN A 56 14.81 19.01 8.76
N ARG A 57 14.93 17.81 9.35
CA ARG A 57 16.01 17.49 10.29
C ARG A 57 17.18 16.72 9.68
N SER A 58 16.96 15.84 8.69
CA SER A 58 17.97 14.82 8.35
C SER A 58 18.38 14.70 6.88
N GLY A 59 17.75 15.41 5.94
CA GLY A 59 18.15 15.47 4.50
C GLY A 59 18.07 14.16 3.69
N LEU A 60 18.28 12.99 4.32
CA LEU A 60 18.25 11.63 3.75
C LEU A 60 17.06 10.80 4.26
N ALA A 61 16.10 11.44 4.92
CA ALA A 61 15.00 10.79 5.64
C ALA A 61 14.07 9.95 4.77
N ARG A 62 13.80 10.37 3.53
CA ARG A 62 12.69 9.84 2.73
C ARG A 62 12.93 8.47 2.11
N PRO A 63 14.08 8.17 1.46
CA PRO A 63 14.36 6.83 0.98
C PRO A 63 14.39 5.80 2.12
N LEU A 64 14.91 6.20 3.29
CA LEU A 64 14.91 5.37 4.49
C LEU A 64 13.47 5.07 4.96
N PHE A 65 12.59 6.08 4.97
CA PHE A 65 11.19 5.89 5.34
C PHE A 65 10.44 5.00 4.34
N VAL A 66 10.74 5.10 3.05
CA VAL A 66 10.23 4.15 2.03
C VAL A 66 10.74 2.73 2.29
N ALA A 67 12.02 2.55 2.61
CA ALA A 67 12.57 1.24 2.92
C ALA A 67 11.91 0.61 4.17
N ILE A 68 11.71 1.41 5.22
CA ILE A 68 11.03 0.97 6.46
C ILE A 68 9.59 0.55 6.18
N THR A 69 8.84 1.37 5.45
CA THR A 69 7.44 1.08 5.08
C THR A 69 7.32 -0.14 4.16
N GLN A 70 8.28 -0.39 3.28
CA GLN A 70 8.36 -1.61 2.47
C GLN A 70 8.70 -2.85 3.32
N ALA A 71 9.65 -2.73 4.25
CA ALA A 71 10.00 -3.82 5.16
C ALA A 71 8.81 -4.20 6.05
N ALA A 72 8.10 -3.21 6.59
CA ALA A 72 6.90 -3.42 7.38
C ALA A 72 5.75 -4.02 6.56
N LEU A 73 5.60 -3.65 5.29
CA LEU A 73 4.66 -4.30 4.38
C LEU A 73 4.99 -5.79 4.20
N ALA A 74 6.27 -6.12 4.00
CA ALA A 74 6.71 -7.53 3.89
C ALA A 74 6.40 -8.33 5.15
N VAL A 75 6.60 -7.75 6.33
CA VAL A 75 6.19 -8.36 7.61
C VAL A 75 4.68 -8.58 7.66
N GLY A 76 3.88 -7.59 7.25
CA GLY A 76 2.42 -7.72 7.16
C GLY A 76 1.98 -8.88 6.27
N LEU A 77 2.64 -9.08 5.13
CA LEU A 77 2.37 -10.21 4.24
C LEU A 77 2.76 -11.56 4.86
N ILE A 78 3.90 -11.63 5.55
CA ILE A 78 4.31 -12.84 6.29
C ILE A 78 3.30 -13.19 7.38
N VAL A 79 2.78 -12.18 8.09
CA VAL A 79 1.73 -12.37 9.10
C VAL A 79 0.47 -12.98 8.46
N ILE A 80 0.02 -12.44 7.32
CA ILE A 80 -1.13 -13.03 6.60
C ILE A 80 -0.85 -14.47 6.17
N ALA A 81 0.36 -14.77 5.71
CA ALA A 81 0.75 -16.12 5.28
C ALA A 81 0.87 -17.14 6.43
N SER A 82 1.16 -16.70 7.65
CA SER A 82 1.49 -17.57 8.79
C SER A 82 0.31 -18.32 9.44
N GLY A 83 -0.93 -18.09 9.01
CA GLY A 83 -2.09 -18.93 9.32
C GLY A 83 -2.53 -19.03 10.79
N PHE A 84 -2.02 -18.21 11.71
CA PHE A 84 -2.42 -18.23 13.12
C PHE A 84 -3.79 -17.56 13.36
N PRO A 85 -4.53 -17.89 14.44
CA PRO A 85 -5.84 -17.30 14.69
C PRO A 85 -5.77 -15.77 14.77
N LYS A 86 -6.64 -15.07 14.04
CA LYS A 86 -6.70 -13.60 13.90
C LYS A 86 -5.50 -12.97 13.17
N ASN A 87 -4.68 -13.75 12.47
CA ASN A 87 -3.58 -13.21 11.65
C ASN A 87 -4.05 -12.18 10.62
N LEU A 88 -5.25 -12.38 10.04
CA LEU A 88 -5.86 -11.48 9.07
C LEU A 88 -6.10 -10.10 9.65
N TYR A 89 -6.55 -9.99 10.90
CA TYR A 89 -6.74 -8.69 11.55
C TYR A 89 -5.41 -7.93 11.67
N VAL A 90 -4.37 -8.58 12.21
CA VAL A 90 -3.04 -7.98 12.40
C VAL A 90 -2.40 -7.63 11.05
N GLY A 91 -2.49 -8.56 10.09
CA GLY A 91 -1.97 -8.40 8.75
C GLY A 91 -2.63 -7.24 7.99
N THR A 92 -3.96 -7.13 8.07
CA THR A 92 -4.72 -6.07 7.40
C THR A 92 -4.39 -4.69 7.95
N ILE A 93 -4.17 -4.58 9.26
CA ILE A 93 -3.71 -3.35 9.92
C ILE A 93 -2.34 -2.93 9.39
N LEU A 94 -1.36 -3.86 9.40
CA LEU A 94 0.01 -3.60 8.93
C LEU A 94 0.04 -3.25 7.44
N VAL A 95 -0.61 -4.07 6.61
CA VAL A 95 -0.67 -3.86 5.16
C VAL A 95 -1.37 -2.56 4.83
N GLY A 96 -2.50 -2.24 5.48
CA GLY A 96 -3.23 -0.99 5.29
C GLY A 96 -2.36 0.22 5.61
N ALA A 97 -1.75 0.26 6.78
CA ALA A 97 -0.88 1.37 7.19
C ALA A 97 0.32 1.56 6.24
N CYS A 98 1.02 0.46 5.91
CA CYS A 98 2.21 0.52 5.08
C CYS A 98 1.87 0.87 3.63
N TYR A 99 0.85 0.26 3.03
CA TYR A 99 0.43 0.58 1.66
C TYR A 99 -0.13 2.00 1.56
N GLY A 100 -0.91 2.43 2.56
CA GLY A 100 -1.40 3.81 2.66
C GLY A 100 -0.26 4.82 2.59
N SER A 101 0.82 4.58 3.35
CA SER A 101 1.98 5.47 3.39
C SER A 101 2.75 5.64 2.08
N GLN A 102 2.63 4.68 1.15
CA GLN A 102 3.42 4.69 -0.08
C GLN A 102 2.99 5.79 -1.06
N TRP A 103 1.70 6.14 -1.10
CA TRP A 103 1.18 7.13 -2.05
C TRP A 103 1.70 8.55 -1.76
N PRO A 104 1.62 9.09 -0.53
CA PRO A 104 2.19 10.40 -0.22
C PRO A 104 3.71 10.42 -0.42
N LEU A 105 4.41 9.37 0.02
CA LEU A 105 5.87 9.30 -0.13
C LEU A 105 6.29 9.34 -1.60
N LEU A 106 5.57 8.63 -2.47
CA LEU A 106 5.80 8.66 -3.91
C LEU A 106 5.63 10.06 -4.48
N THR A 107 4.53 10.74 -4.14
CA THR A 107 4.30 12.12 -4.61
C THR A 107 5.39 13.06 -4.13
N THR A 108 5.84 12.93 -2.88
CA THR A 108 6.88 13.83 -2.37
C THR A 108 8.24 13.56 -3.01
N ILE A 109 8.65 12.31 -3.18
CA ILE A 109 9.92 11.96 -3.85
C ILE A 109 9.94 12.47 -5.29
N ILE A 110 8.83 12.32 -6.02
CA ILE A 110 8.73 12.85 -7.40
C ILE A 110 8.88 14.38 -7.38
N SER A 111 8.22 15.07 -6.45
CA SER A 111 8.30 16.53 -6.34
C SER A 111 9.71 17.03 -6.02
N GLU A 112 10.49 16.27 -5.26
CA GLU A 112 11.85 16.63 -4.87
C GLU A 112 12.87 16.40 -5.99
N ILE A 113 12.78 15.26 -6.68
CA ILE A 113 13.75 14.90 -7.73
C ILE A 113 13.50 15.69 -9.02
N PHE A 114 12.23 15.85 -9.41
CA PHE A 114 11.85 16.39 -10.72
C PHE A 114 11.19 17.76 -10.63
N GLY A 115 10.97 18.28 -9.42
CA GLY A 115 10.20 19.51 -9.20
C GLY A 115 8.70 19.30 -9.36
N VAL A 116 7.93 20.25 -8.82
CA VAL A 116 6.46 20.22 -8.85
C VAL A 116 5.87 20.34 -10.26
N THR A 117 6.60 20.93 -11.21
CA THR A 117 6.13 21.18 -12.58
C THR A 117 5.86 19.89 -13.35
N HIS A 118 6.65 18.84 -13.13
CA HIS A 118 6.51 17.55 -13.82
C HIS A 118 5.78 16.48 -12.98
N LEU A 119 5.36 16.83 -11.76
CA LEU A 119 4.72 15.90 -10.84
C LEU A 119 3.45 15.27 -11.43
N GLY A 120 2.57 16.09 -12.00
CA GLY A 120 1.32 15.61 -12.59
C GLY A 120 1.55 14.60 -13.73
N THR A 121 2.52 14.87 -14.60
CA THR A 121 2.86 13.98 -15.71
C THR A 121 3.44 12.66 -15.20
N LEU A 122 4.45 12.72 -14.34
CA LEU A 122 5.14 11.53 -13.80
C LEU A 122 4.20 10.66 -12.96
N PHE A 123 3.36 11.29 -12.13
CA PHE A 123 2.38 10.57 -11.32
C PHE A 123 1.32 9.89 -12.19
N ASN A 124 0.81 10.56 -13.22
CA ASN A 124 -0.12 9.95 -14.16
C ASN A 124 0.51 8.79 -14.95
N THR A 125 1.78 8.91 -15.38
CA THR A 125 2.50 7.81 -16.03
C THR A 125 2.56 6.57 -15.13
N ILE A 126 2.79 6.77 -13.83
CA ILE A 126 2.82 5.68 -12.84
C ILE A 126 1.45 5.04 -12.68
N ILE A 127 0.39 5.84 -12.59
CA ILE A 127 -0.98 5.33 -12.41
C ILE A 127 -1.47 4.58 -13.65
N ILE A 128 -1.11 5.02 -14.86
CA ILE A 128 -1.48 4.39 -16.13
C ILE A 128 -1.00 2.91 -16.21
N ALA A 129 0.01 2.52 -15.43
CA ALA A 129 0.46 1.12 -15.37
C ALA A 129 -0.65 0.16 -14.88
N SER A 130 -1.53 0.58 -13.96
CA SER A 130 -2.64 -0.25 -13.46
C SER A 130 -3.69 -0.59 -14.54
N PRO A 131 -4.30 0.38 -15.25
CA PRO A 131 -5.26 0.07 -16.30
C PRO A 131 -4.63 -0.70 -17.46
N ILE A 132 -3.37 -0.43 -17.84
CA ILE A 132 -2.68 -1.22 -18.88
C ILE A 132 -2.56 -2.69 -18.46
N GLY A 133 -2.18 -2.96 -17.20
CA GLY A 133 -2.11 -4.34 -16.68
C GLY A 133 -3.47 -5.05 -16.73
N SER A 134 -4.55 -4.33 -16.41
CA SER A 134 -5.91 -4.88 -16.49
C SER A 134 -6.38 -5.16 -17.93
N LEU A 135 -6.02 -4.29 -18.88
CA LEU A 135 -6.33 -4.45 -20.31
C LEU A 135 -5.55 -5.62 -20.91
N MET A 136 -4.27 -5.77 -20.57
CA MET A 136 -3.46 -6.92 -21.02
C MET A 136 -4.04 -8.25 -20.51
N ARG A 137 -4.48 -8.29 -19.25
CA ARG A 137 -5.18 -9.46 -18.72
C ARG A 137 -6.44 -9.73 -19.54
N GLN A 138 -7.26 -8.72 -19.82
CA GLN A 138 -8.52 -8.88 -20.55
C GLN A 138 -8.32 -9.37 -22.00
N ILE A 139 -7.27 -8.91 -22.68
CA ILE A 139 -6.94 -9.31 -24.06
C ILE A 139 -6.46 -10.76 -24.14
N ASN A 140 -5.79 -11.28 -23.09
CA ASN A 140 -5.27 -12.67 -23.05
C ASN A 140 -6.33 -13.73 -22.69
N TRP A 141 -7.59 -13.34 -22.44
CA TRP A 141 -8.71 -14.25 -22.15
C TRP A 141 -9.72 -14.34 -23.30
N HIS A 142 -9.32 -14.00 -24.53
CA HIS A 142 -10.00 -14.32 -25.78
C HIS A 142 -9.10 -15.19 -26.66
#